data_AF-A0A967H339-F1
#
_entry.id   AF-A0A967H339-F1
#
_cell.length_a   1.000
_cell.length_b   1.000
_cell.length_c   1.000
_cell.angle_alpha   90.00
_cell.angle_beta   90.00
_cell.angle_gamma   90.00
#
_symmetry.space_group_name_H-M   'P 1'
#
loop_
_entity.id
_entity.type
_entity.pdbx_description
1 polymer ?
#
loop_
_entity_poly.entity_id
_entity_poly.type
_entity_poly.pdbx_seq_one_letter_code
_entity_poly.pdbx_strand_id
1 'polypeptide(L)'
;EVRNLHVTGCDIEANMPADGTPTETANVLVDQSSDRAGTSIAEVAITGCTIQHSARWGGGRIAPGGANIRILGNQHHQPNMITISGNILSDTTTHLHFRKVTDVTVTGNTFFTSEPTDLLIEESRRVGVTGNTFNPREAGSVGAVVLRDCSHCILLGLTIHRFRSAEAAVLLERCQASRVAQCVISESRGGIKLVDCENCVVSDCTLTGVPEGVEPVRMSGKGNLASGILAPGRRAPERDRERTETGLR
;
A
#
# COMPACT_ATOMS: atom_id res chain seq x y z
N GLU A 1 7.93 0.85 -27.57
CA GLU A 1 6.77 1.64 -27.08
C GLU A 1 5.62 0.69 -26.80
N VAL A 2 5.01 0.80 -25.63
CA VAL A 2 3.76 0.11 -25.26
C VAL A 2 2.75 1.21 -24.94
N ARG A 3 1.61 1.20 -25.61
CA ARG A 3 0.58 2.22 -25.38
C ARG A 3 -0.66 1.68 -24.73
N ASN A 4 -1.05 0.45 -25.02
CA ASN A 4 -2.27 -0.12 -24.45
C ASN A 4 -1.94 -1.48 -23.88
N LEU A 5 -2.07 -1.63 -22.56
CA LEU A 5 -1.97 -2.91 -21.87
C LEU A 5 -3.22 -3.09 -21.03
N HIS A 6 -3.97 -4.15 -21.30
CA HIS A 6 -5.19 -4.49 -20.59
C HIS A 6 -5.06 -5.86 -19.96
N VAL A 7 -5.16 -5.92 -18.63
CA VAL A 7 -5.23 -7.16 -17.86
C VAL A 7 -6.56 -7.13 -17.13
N THR A 8 -7.54 -7.89 -17.60
CA THR A 8 -8.93 -7.71 -17.18
C THR A 8 -9.66 -9.02 -16.95
N GLY A 9 -10.31 -9.18 -15.80
CA GLY A 9 -11.12 -10.37 -15.50
C GLY A 9 -10.31 -11.65 -15.36
N CYS A 10 -9.02 -11.53 -14.99
CA CYS A 10 -8.11 -12.67 -14.88
C CYS A 10 -8.02 -13.17 -13.44
N ASP A 11 -7.66 -14.45 -13.32
CA ASP A 11 -7.14 -15.04 -12.10
C ASP A 11 -5.64 -15.31 -12.29
N ILE A 12 -4.78 -14.62 -11.53
CA ILE A 12 -3.33 -14.64 -11.75
C ILE A 12 -2.63 -15.04 -10.46
N GLU A 13 -1.94 -16.18 -10.49
CA GLU A 13 -1.36 -16.79 -9.30
C GLU A 13 0.14 -17.13 -9.44
N ALA A 14 0.81 -17.29 -8.29
CA ALA A 14 2.05 -18.05 -8.13
C ALA A 14 3.30 -17.61 -8.93
N ASN A 15 3.42 -16.34 -9.34
CA ASN A 15 4.60 -15.82 -10.06
C ASN A 15 5.73 -15.39 -9.10
N MET A 16 6.32 -16.34 -8.37
CA MET A 16 7.34 -16.09 -7.35
C MET A 16 8.27 -17.29 -7.13
N PRO A 17 9.44 -17.09 -6.50
CA PRO A 17 10.25 -18.22 -6.03
C PRO A 17 9.45 -19.14 -5.10
N ALA A 18 9.71 -20.45 -5.20
CA ALA A 18 9.11 -21.45 -4.32
C ALA A 18 9.74 -21.50 -2.91
N ASP A 19 10.75 -20.64 -2.66
CA ASP A 19 11.48 -20.56 -1.41
C ASP A 19 11.46 -19.14 -0.82
N GLY A 20 12.14 -18.95 0.32
CA GLY A 20 12.22 -17.65 1.00
C GLY A 20 13.25 -16.69 0.41
N THR A 21 13.78 -16.94 -0.79
CA THR A 21 14.79 -16.08 -1.40
C THR A 21 14.17 -14.71 -1.73
N PRO A 22 14.79 -13.59 -1.31
CA PRO A 22 14.33 -12.26 -1.68
C PRO A 22 14.21 -12.11 -3.21
N THR A 23 13.18 -11.40 -3.65
CA THR A 23 12.81 -11.31 -5.06
C THR A 23 12.27 -9.95 -5.43
N GLU A 24 12.29 -9.65 -6.73
CA GLU A 24 11.61 -8.49 -7.30
C GLU A 24 10.47 -8.87 -8.25
N THR A 25 10.11 -10.14 -8.26
CA THR A 25 9.03 -10.68 -9.09
C THR A 25 7.67 -10.10 -8.74
N ALA A 26 6.79 -10.08 -9.72
CA ALA A 26 5.39 -9.77 -9.51
C ALA A 26 4.48 -10.60 -10.41
N ASN A 27 3.22 -10.79 -10.01
CA ASN A 27 2.22 -11.38 -10.89
C ASN A 27 2.07 -10.58 -12.18
N VAL A 28 2.02 -9.24 -12.06
CA VAL A 28 2.05 -8.30 -13.18
C VAL A 28 3.20 -7.34 -12.99
N LEU A 29 4.23 -7.44 -13.83
CA LEU A 29 5.37 -6.54 -13.87
C LEU A 29 5.32 -5.67 -15.12
N VAL A 30 5.23 -4.36 -14.93
CA VAL A 30 5.40 -3.34 -15.98
C VAL A 30 6.71 -2.62 -15.70
N ASP A 31 7.73 -2.92 -16.50
CA ASP A 31 9.09 -2.43 -16.25
C ASP A 31 9.58 -1.48 -17.34
N GLN A 32 9.77 -0.23 -16.95
CA GLN A 32 10.45 0.82 -17.70
C GLN A 32 11.62 1.42 -16.91
N SER A 33 12.21 0.64 -16.00
CA SER A 33 13.36 1.08 -15.20
C SER A 33 14.64 1.24 -16.01
N SER A 34 14.77 0.55 -17.15
CA SER A 34 15.92 0.72 -18.05
C SER A 34 15.91 2.12 -18.70
N ASP A 35 17.06 2.78 -18.74
CA ASP A 35 17.22 4.11 -19.33
C ASP A 35 17.42 4.08 -20.86
N ARG A 36 16.66 3.22 -21.54
CA ARG A 36 16.74 3.08 -22.99
C ARG A 36 15.92 4.18 -23.67
N ALA A 37 16.61 5.02 -24.45
CA ALA A 37 15.98 6.05 -25.27
C ALA A 37 14.93 5.46 -26.23
N GLY A 38 13.87 6.23 -26.49
CA GLY A 38 12.78 5.85 -27.39
C GLY A 38 11.84 4.78 -26.83
N THR A 39 11.86 4.54 -25.51
CA THR A 39 10.91 3.66 -24.84
C THR A 39 9.87 4.49 -24.06
N SER A 40 8.64 3.96 -24.00
CA SER A 40 7.52 4.57 -23.27
C SER A 40 6.49 3.50 -22.98
N ILE A 41 5.91 3.56 -21.79
CA ILE A 41 4.74 2.79 -21.38
C ILE A 41 3.66 3.78 -20.93
N ALA A 42 2.48 3.67 -21.52
CA ALA A 42 1.31 4.44 -21.11
C ALA A 42 0.04 3.57 -21.21
N GLU A 43 -1.11 4.12 -20.83
CA GLU A 43 -2.48 3.59 -21.04
C GLU A 43 -2.60 2.11 -20.61
N VAL A 44 -2.23 1.87 -19.34
CA VAL A 44 -2.30 0.55 -18.71
C VAL A 44 -3.60 0.45 -17.89
N ALA A 45 -4.37 -0.60 -18.10
CA ALA A 45 -5.56 -0.94 -17.34
C ALA A 45 -5.42 -2.34 -16.72
N ILE A 46 -5.47 -2.44 -15.40
CA ILE A 46 -5.49 -3.71 -14.66
C ILE A 46 -6.78 -3.73 -13.83
N THR A 47 -7.80 -4.45 -14.29
CA THR A 47 -9.16 -4.27 -13.75
C THR A 47 -9.94 -5.56 -13.54
N GLY A 48 -10.57 -5.71 -12.38
CA GLY A 48 -11.47 -6.83 -12.12
C GLY A 48 -10.77 -8.18 -12.04
N CYS A 49 -9.51 -8.21 -11.63
CA CYS A 49 -8.73 -9.43 -11.49
C CYS A 49 -8.68 -9.91 -10.04
N THR A 50 -8.54 -11.22 -9.88
CA THR A 50 -8.00 -11.82 -8.66
C THR A 50 -6.50 -12.04 -8.89
N ILE A 51 -5.65 -11.46 -8.03
CA ILE A 51 -4.20 -11.53 -8.19
C ILE A 51 -3.60 -11.96 -6.85
N GLN A 52 -3.07 -13.17 -6.83
CA GLN A 52 -2.67 -13.83 -5.59
C GLN A 52 -1.28 -14.45 -5.76
N HIS A 53 -0.62 -14.65 -4.63
CA HIS A 53 0.65 -15.36 -4.55
C HIS A 53 0.44 -16.70 -3.84
N SER A 54 1.24 -17.72 -4.15
CA SER A 54 1.06 -19.08 -3.61
C SER A 54 1.68 -19.26 -2.21
N ALA A 55 2.37 -18.25 -1.69
CA ALA A 55 3.23 -18.36 -0.53
C ALA A 55 2.53 -18.79 0.77
N ARG A 56 1.19 -18.75 0.87
CA ARG A 56 0.45 -19.13 2.09
C ARG A 56 -0.28 -20.48 2.02
N TRP A 57 -0.33 -21.15 0.87
CA TRP A 57 -0.93 -22.49 0.77
C TRP A 57 0.10 -23.57 1.15
N GLY A 58 0.02 -24.09 2.39
CA GLY A 58 0.75 -25.30 2.81
C GLY A 58 2.06 -25.11 3.57
N GLY A 59 2.25 -23.95 4.23
CA GLY A 59 3.48 -23.67 5.01
C GLY A 59 4.64 -23.14 4.15
N GLY A 60 4.34 -22.61 2.97
CA GLY A 60 5.29 -21.96 2.07
C GLY A 60 6.00 -20.77 2.74
N ARG A 61 7.27 -20.58 2.37
CA ARG A 61 8.04 -19.41 2.80
C ARG A 61 7.64 -18.23 1.93
N ILE A 62 7.40 -17.08 2.55
CA ILE A 62 7.16 -15.83 1.82
C ILE A 62 8.51 -15.34 1.28
N ALA A 63 8.63 -15.24 -0.04
CA ALA A 63 9.76 -14.61 -0.71
C ALA A 63 9.71 -13.08 -0.48
N PRO A 64 10.63 -12.50 0.29
CA PRO A 64 10.57 -11.07 0.59
C PRO A 64 10.74 -10.22 -0.67
N GLY A 65 9.95 -9.16 -0.80
CA GLY A 65 10.06 -8.22 -1.93
C GLY A 65 9.24 -8.60 -3.16
N GLY A 66 8.51 -9.72 -3.15
CA GLY A 66 7.53 -10.02 -4.20
C GLY A 66 6.35 -9.04 -4.19
N ALA A 67 5.70 -8.87 -5.35
CA ALA A 67 4.48 -8.05 -5.45
C ALA A 67 3.34 -8.65 -6.27
N ASN A 68 2.09 -8.21 -6.09
CA ASN A 68 1.05 -8.60 -7.06
C ASN A 68 1.18 -7.76 -8.33
N ILE A 69 1.23 -6.44 -8.19
CA ILE A 69 1.46 -5.54 -9.31
C ILE A 69 2.67 -4.68 -9.00
N ARG A 70 3.61 -4.66 -9.92
CA ARG A 70 4.80 -3.82 -9.87
C ARG A 70 4.93 -2.98 -11.12
N ILE A 71 5.07 -1.67 -10.94
CA ILE A 71 5.27 -0.73 -12.05
C ILE A 71 6.50 0.13 -11.77
N LEU A 72 7.50 -0.01 -12.62
CA LEU A 72 8.80 0.64 -12.45
C LEU A 72 9.07 1.58 -13.61
N GLY A 73 9.48 2.80 -13.30
CA GLY A 73 9.98 3.77 -14.25
C GLY A 73 11.40 4.22 -13.94
N ASN A 74 11.85 5.23 -14.68
CA ASN A 74 13.08 5.94 -14.43
C ASN A 74 12.86 7.47 -14.48
N GLN A 75 13.91 8.23 -14.24
CA GLN A 75 13.84 9.70 -14.15
C GLN A 75 13.51 10.38 -15.49
N HIS A 76 13.89 9.76 -16.62
CA HIS A 76 13.66 10.26 -17.96
C HIS A 76 12.31 9.77 -18.53
N HIS A 77 11.86 8.60 -18.08
CA HIS A 77 10.68 7.93 -18.60
C HIS A 77 9.87 7.28 -17.48
N GLN A 78 8.71 7.88 -17.18
CA GLN A 78 7.80 7.45 -16.14
C GLN A 78 6.54 6.82 -16.78
N PRO A 79 6.22 5.54 -16.50
CA PRO A 79 4.95 4.94 -16.88
C PRO A 79 3.79 5.81 -16.41
N ASN A 80 2.80 6.01 -17.28
CA ASN A 80 1.70 6.94 -17.01
C ASN A 80 0.35 6.55 -17.60
N MET A 81 -0.70 7.28 -17.21
CA MET A 81 -2.09 6.98 -17.58
C MET A 81 -2.46 5.56 -17.19
N ILE A 82 -2.27 5.23 -15.92
CA ILE A 82 -2.46 3.86 -15.40
C ILE A 82 -3.74 3.82 -14.55
N THR A 83 -4.57 2.81 -14.79
CA THR A 83 -5.77 2.51 -14.00
C THR A 83 -5.67 1.11 -13.40
N ILE A 84 -5.81 1.01 -12.08
CA ILE A 84 -5.88 -0.24 -11.33
C ILE A 84 -7.16 -0.23 -10.52
N SER A 85 -8.16 -1.04 -10.91
CA SER A 85 -9.48 -0.94 -10.30
C SER A 85 -10.23 -2.25 -10.12
N GLY A 86 -10.94 -2.38 -9.00
CA GLY A 86 -11.84 -3.52 -8.78
C GLY A 86 -11.13 -4.87 -8.65
N ASN A 87 -9.84 -4.87 -8.30
CA ASN A 87 -9.07 -6.11 -8.12
C ASN A 87 -9.17 -6.63 -6.67
N ILE A 88 -8.95 -7.93 -6.52
CA ILE A 88 -8.70 -8.59 -5.23
C ILE A 88 -7.22 -8.99 -5.20
N LEU A 89 -6.47 -8.49 -4.22
CA LEU A 89 -5.02 -8.66 -4.12
C LEU A 89 -4.67 -9.41 -2.84
N SER A 90 -3.81 -10.44 -2.90
CA SER A 90 -3.44 -11.20 -1.71
C SER A 90 -2.08 -11.90 -1.74
N ASP A 91 -1.70 -12.40 -0.57
CA ASP A 91 -0.72 -13.48 -0.34
C ASP A 91 0.74 -13.19 -0.73
N THR A 92 1.10 -11.92 -0.81
CA THR A 92 2.45 -11.45 -1.16
C THR A 92 3.05 -10.55 -0.08
N THR A 93 4.31 -10.10 -0.23
CA THR A 93 4.84 -9.09 0.69
C THR A 93 4.38 -7.66 0.42
N THR A 94 4.07 -7.38 -0.85
CA THR A 94 3.59 -6.07 -1.27
C THR A 94 2.54 -6.20 -2.35
N HIS A 95 1.32 -5.73 -2.12
CA HIS A 95 0.29 -5.91 -3.14
C HIS A 95 0.58 -5.01 -4.36
N LEU A 96 0.79 -3.71 -4.12
CA LEU A 96 1.12 -2.75 -5.16
C LEU A 96 2.44 -2.05 -4.85
N HIS A 97 3.40 -2.13 -5.78
CA HIS A 97 4.66 -1.40 -5.71
C HIS A 97 4.85 -0.53 -6.96
N PHE A 98 4.84 0.79 -6.78
CA PHE A 98 5.14 1.74 -7.85
C PHE A 98 6.39 2.54 -7.53
N ARG A 99 7.29 2.66 -8.51
CA ARG A 99 8.46 3.54 -8.40
C ARG A 99 8.63 4.35 -9.66
N LYS A 100 8.76 5.68 -9.54
CA LYS A 100 8.92 6.61 -10.67
C LYS A 100 7.80 6.50 -11.70
N VAL A 101 6.56 6.52 -11.24
CA VAL A 101 5.35 6.57 -12.10
C VAL A 101 4.65 7.92 -12.00
N THR A 102 3.79 8.21 -12.97
CA THR A 102 2.95 9.41 -12.90
C THR A 102 1.55 9.20 -13.47
N ASP A 103 0.56 9.97 -13.03
CA ASP A 103 -0.81 9.89 -13.56
C ASP A 103 -1.41 8.49 -13.40
N VAL A 104 -1.57 8.08 -12.13
CA VAL A 104 -2.04 6.74 -11.76
C VAL A 104 -3.30 6.82 -10.91
N THR A 105 -4.30 6.02 -11.24
CA THR A 105 -5.53 5.85 -10.45
C THR A 105 -5.61 4.42 -9.91
N VAL A 106 -5.69 4.29 -8.58
CA VAL A 106 -5.93 3.03 -7.87
C VAL A 106 -7.25 3.14 -7.13
N THR A 107 -8.29 2.42 -7.57
CA THR A 107 -9.64 2.63 -7.03
C THR A 107 -10.47 1.37 -6.84
N GLY A 108 -11.18 1.28 -5.72
CA GLY A 108 -12.14 0.20 -5.47
C GLY A 108 -11.52 -1.20 -5.42
N ASN A 109 -10.25 -1.34 -5.05
CA ASN A 109 -9.60 -2.63 -4.88
C ASN A 109 -9.73 -3.12 -3.44
N THR A 110 -9.70 -4.44 -3.26
CA THR A 110 -9.66 -5.11 -1.95
C THR A 110 -8.31 -5.77 -1.74
N PHE A 111 -7.66 -5.48 -0.62
CA PHE A 111 -6.36 -5.99 -0.24
C PHE A 111 -6.52 -6.93 0.95
N PHE A 112 -6.12 -8.19 0.77
CA PHE A 112 -5.97 -9.13 1.88
C PHE A 112 -4.63 -8.89 2.55
N THR A 113 -4.65 -8.03 3.55
CA THR A 113 -3.42 -7.48 4.13
C THR A 113 -2.47 -8.55 4.63
N SER A 114 -1.22 -8.38 4.22
CA SER A 114 -0.09 -9.28 4.40
C SER A 114 1.12 -8.51 4.96
N GLU A 115 2.34 -9.04 4.84
CA GLU A 115 3.53 -8.49 5.49
C GLU A 115 4.59 -8.02 4.50
N PRO A 116 5.22 -6.83 4.61
CA PRO A 116 4.96 -5.77 5.58
C PRO A 116 4.15 -4.59 5.03
N THR A 117 3.95 -4.46 3.72
CA THR A 117 3.44 -3.20 3.11
C THR A 117 2.48 -3.48 1.98
N ASP A 118 1.21 -3.15 2.12
CA ASP A 118 0.21 -3.38 1.08
C ASP A 118 0.42 -2.50 -0.14
N LEU A 119 0.69 -1.22 0.09
CA LEU A 119 0.85 -0.22 -0.96
C LEU A 119 2.13 0.55 -0.70
N LEU A 120 3.08 0.41 -1.63
CA LEU A 120 4.34 1.14 -1.63
C LEU A 120 4.43 2.00 -2.90
N ILE A 121 4.54 3.32 -2.72
CA ILE A 121 4.70 4.27 -3.82
C ILE A 121 5.94 5.12 -3.55
N GLU A 122 6.89 5.10 -4.48
CA GLU A 122 8.18 5.75 -4.30
C GLU A 122 8.50 6.66 -5.49
N GLU A 123 9.08 7.83 -5.24
CA GLU A 123 9.60 8.74 -6.26
C GLU A 123 8.58 9.08 -7.37
N SER A 124 7.30 9.17 -7.02
CA SER A 124 6.17 9.24 -7.97
C SER A 124 5.33 10.50 -7.80
N ARG A 125 4.52 10.84 -8.80
CA ARG A 125 3.69 12.05 -8.73
C ARG A 125 2.32 11.91 -9.39
N ARG A 126 1.31 12.59 -8.83
CA ARG A 126 -0.08 12.52 -9.33
C ARG A 126 -0.62 11.08 -9.30
N VAL A 127 -0.50 10.45 -8.13
CA VAL A 127 -1.08 9.13 -7.85
C VAL A 127 -2.31 9.32 -6.94
N GLY A 128 -3.47 8.91 -7.45
CA GLY A 128 -4.74 8.92 -6.71
C GLY A 128 -5.11 7.52 -6.26
N VAL A 129 -5.28 7.33 -4.95
CA VAL A 129 -5.66 6.07 -4.32
C VAL A 129 -6.98 6.30 -3.59
N THR A 130 -8.08 5.77 -4.13
CA THR A 130 -9.43 6.15 -3.72
C THR A 130 -10.32 4.95 -3.42
N GLY A 131 -11.03 4.94 -2.29
CA GLY A 131 -12.06 3.94 -2.02
C GLY A 131 -11.56 2.50 -1.99
N ASN A 132 -10.32 2.26 -1.56
CA ASN A 132 -9.77 0.91 -1.43
C ASN A 132 -9.98 0.37 0.00
N THR A 133 -10.11 -0.94 0.13
CA THR A 133 -10.28 -1.64 1.40
C THR A 133 -9.04 -2.49 1.71
N PHE A 134 -8.47 -2.30 2.89
CA PHE A 134 -7.34 -3.06 3.39
C PHE A 134 -7.77 -3.82 4.64
N ASN A 135 -7.81 -5.15 4.54
CA ASN A 135 -8.30 -6.01 5.61
C ASN A 135 -7.40 -7.24 5.76
N PRO A 136 -6.78 -7.47 6.93
CA PRO A 136 -5.94 -8.63 7.13
C PRO A 136 -6.76 -9.91 7.08
N ARG A 137 -6.26 -10.88 6.29
CA ARG A 137 -6.84 -12.22 6.23
C ARG A 137 -6.43 -13.07 7.43
N GLU A 138 -5.22 -12.85 7.94
CA GLU A 138 -4.61 -13.67 8.99
C GLU A 138 -4.23 -12.85 10.22
N ALA A 139 -4.27 -13.50 11.38
CA ALA A 139 -3.77 -12.91 12.62
C ALA A 139 -2.24 -12.72 12.50
N GLY A 140 -1.78 -11.49 12.71
CA GLY A 140 -0.34 -11.16 12.68
C GLY A 140 0.09 -10.31 11.49
N SER A 141 -0.70 -10.26 10.40
CA SER A 141 -0.38 -9.43 9.22
C SER A 141 -0.04 -7.99 9.62
N VAL A 142 1.07 -7.50 9.07
CA VAL A 142 1.64 -6.19 9.41
C VAL A 142 0.87 -5.08 8.72
N GLY A 143 0.83 -5.06 7.38
CA GLY A 143 0.12 -4.05 6.60
C GLY A 143 0.58 -2.60 6.76
N ALA A 144 0.64 -1.90 5.64
CA ALA A 144 0.95 -0.47 5.61
C ALA A 144 0.61 0.15 4.24
N VAL A 145 0.22 1.42 4.26
CA VAL A 145 0.23 2.30 3.08
C VAL A 145 1.39 3.28 3.22
N VAL A 146 2.33 3.24 2.29
CA VAL A 146 3.58 4.01 2.35
C VAL A 146 3.82 4.77 1.06
N LEU A 147 3.99 6.09 1.18
CA LEU A 147 4.44 6.98 0.12
C LEU A 147 5.80 7.56 0.51
N ARG A 148 6.80 7.47 -0.37
CA ARG A 148 8.12 8.08 -0.18
C ARG A 148 8.50 8.95 -1.36
N ASP A 149 9.04 10.14 -1.08
CA ASP A 149 9.58 11.02 -2.13
C ASP A 149 8.53 11.33 -3.23
N CYS A 150 7.27 11.47 -2.82
CA CYS A 150 6.14 11.63 -3.73
C CYS A 150 5.60 13.06 -3.73
N SER A 151 4.92 13.46 -4.82
CA SER A 151 4.24 14.77 -4.85
C SER A 151 2.88 14.73 -5.55
N HIS A 152 1.98 15.62 -5.12
CA HIS A 152 0.64 15.75 -5.73
C HIS A 152 -0.18 14.45 -5.67
N CYS A 153 -0.02 13.65 -4.60
CA CYS A 153 -0.72 12.39 -4.42
C CYS A 153 -1.96 12.57 -3.51
N ILE A 154 -2.97 11.73 -3.72
CA ILE A 154 -4.21 11.74 -2.93
C ILE A 154 -4.49 10.33 -2.44
N LEU A 155 -4.61 10.17 -1.12
CA LEU A 155 -5.17 9.00 -0.45
C LEU A 155 -6.55 9.41 0.09
N LEU A 156 -7.63 8.85 -0.49
CA LEU A 156 -8.99 9.30 -0.20
C LEU A 156 -9.93 8.13 0.08
N GLY A 157 -10.71 8.21 1.16
CA GLY A 157 -11.79 7.24 1.38
C GLY A 157 -11.29 5.81 1.62
N LEU A 158 -10.09 5.64 2.17
CA LEU A 158 -9.53 4.30 2.42
C LEU A 158 -10.17 3.70 3.67
N THR A 159 -10.53 2.42 3.60
CA THR A 159 -10.95 1.65 4.78
C THR A 159 -9.80 0.72 5.18
N ILE A 160 -9.17 1.01 6.32
CA ILE A 160 -8.00 0.28 6.82
C ILE A 160 -8.39 -0.38 8.14
N HIS A 161 -8.17 -1.69 8.22
CA HIS A 161 -8.45 -2.46 9.42
C HIS A 161 -7.20 -3.16 9.94
N ARG A 162 -6.91 -3.03 11.24
CA ARG A 162 -5.92 -3.83 11.99
C ARG A 162 -4.52 -3.88 11.36
N PHE A 163 -4.06 -2.76 10.82
CA PHE A 163 -2.64 -2.65 10.44
C PHE A 163 -1.78 -2.69 11.71
N ARG A 164 -0.79 -3.58 11.73
CA ARG A 164 0.14 -3.80 12.83
C ARG A 164 1.51 -3.16 12.61
N SER A 165 1.72 -2.44 11.49
CA SER A 165 2.94 -1.62 11.30
C SER A 165 3.22 -0.75 12.52
N ALA A 166 4.45 -0.85 13.04
CA ALA A 166 4.89 -0.13 14.22
C ALA A 166 5.10 1.37 13.94
N GLU A 167 5.34 1.74 12.67
CA GLU A 167 5.60 3.12 12.31
C GLU A 167 4.31 3.93 12.14
N ALA A 168 3.41 3.45 11.28
CA ALA A 168 2.12 4.06 10.98
C ALA A 168 1.26 3.10 10.14
N ALA A 169 -0.06 3.25 10.20
CA ALA A 169 -0.95 2.63 9.22
C ALA A 169 -0.84 3.31 7.86
N VAL A 170 -0.70 4.65 7.85
CA VAL A 170 -0.43 5.45 6.66
C VAL A 170 0.81 6.31 6.91
N LEU A 171 1.85 6.10 6.10
CA LEU A 171 3.10 6.84 6.16
C LEU A 171 3.30 7.64 4.87
N LEU A 172 3.52 8.94 5.02
CA LEU A 172 4.08 9.81 3.99
C LEU A 172 5.46 10.26 4.46
N GLU A 173 6.49 10.03 3.66
CA GLU A 173 7.87 10.39 3.95
C GLU A 173 8.42 11.26 2.81
N ARG A 174 8.97 12.43 3.13
CA ARG A 174 9.50 13.41 2.16
C ARG A 174 8.52 13.71 1.01
N CYS A 175 7.23 13.82 1.33
CA CYS A 175 6.18 14.06 0.35
C CYS A 175 5.79 15.54 0.28
N GLN A 176 5.35 16.00 -0.88
CA GLN A 176 4.92 17.39 -1.10
C GLN A 176 3.51 17.50 -1.68
N ALA A 177 2.76 18.53 -1.27
CA ALA A 177 1.46 18.89 -1.85
C ALA A 177 0.49 17.71 -1.98
N SER A 178 0.48 16.82 -0.98
CA SER A 178 -0.26 15.56 -1.00
C SER A 178 -1.31 15.51 0.10
N ARG A 179 -2.34 14.69 -0.07
CA ARG A 179 -3.48 14.64 0.85
C ARG A 179 -3.79 13.22 1.32
N VAL A 180 -4.10 13.09 2.60
CA VAL A 180 -4.75 11.92 3.20
C VAL A 180 -6.10 12.37 3.74
N ALA A 181 -7.21 11.92 3.18
CA ALA A 181 -8.53 12.43 3.55
C ALA A 181 -9.62 11.36 3.61
N GLN A 182 -10.59 11.58 4.49
CA GLN A 182 -11.81 10.76 4.58
C GLN A 182 -11.52 9.27 4.80
N CYS A 183 -10.41 8.93 5.42
CA CYS A 183 -10.03 7.55 5.70
C CYS A 183 -10.68 7.06 7.01
N VAL A 184 -11.07 5.79 7.04
CA VAL A 184 -11.49 5.09 8.25
C VAL A 184 -10.40 4.09 8.61
N ILE A 185 -9.73 4.30 9.73
CA ILE A 185 -8.65 3.45 10.24
C ILE A 185 -9.12 2.84 11.55
N SER A 186 -9.28 1.52 11.59
CA SER A 186 -9.86 0.82 12.74
C SER A 186 -8.90 -0.22 13.31
N GLU A 187 -8.71 -0.19 14.63
CA GLU A 187 -7.92 -1.17 15.40
C GLU A 187 -6.46 -1.36 14.92
N SER A 188 -5.91 -0.38 14.21
CA SER A 188 -4.51 -0.38 13.81
C SER A 188 -3.59 0.03 14.96
N ARG A 189 -2.38 -0.55 15.01
CA ARG A 189 -1.33 -0.22 15.98
C ARG A 189 -0.77 1.19 15.77
N GLY A 190 -0.77 1.68 14.52
CA GLY A 190 -0.31 3.02 14.14
C GLY A 190 -1.43 3.89 13.57
N GLY A 191 -1.27 5.21 13.72
CA GLY A 191 -2.12 6.21 13.08
C GLY A 191 -1.61 6.64 11.69
N ILE A 192 -1.75 7.93 11.37
CA ILE A 192 -1.20 8.56 10.16
C ILE A 192 0.07 9.32 10.54
N LYS A 193 1.15 9.14 9.78
CA LYS A 193 2.43 9.80 10.03
C LYS A 193 2.93 10.49 8.77
N LEU A 194 3.26 11.78 8.88
CA LEU A 194 3.98 12.55 7.88
C LEU A 194 5.38 12.84 8.42
N VAL A 195 6.41 12.47 7.66
CA VAL A 195 7.82 12.70 8.00
C VAL A 195 8.41 13.60 6.92
N ASP A 196 8.91 14.76 7.34
CA ASP A 196 9.59 15.75 6.52
C ASP A 196 8.80 16.11 5.24
N CYS A 197 7.48 16.24 5.42
CA CYS A 197 6.56 16.56 4.33
C CYS A 197 6.38 18.09 4.20
N GLU A 198 5.99 18.54 3.01
CA GLU A 198 5.72 19.95 2.75
C GLU A 198 4.34 20.18 2.13
N ASN A 199 3.56 21.09 2.71
CA ASN A 199 2.22 21.47 2.21
C ASN A 199 1.26 20.27 2.06
N CYS A 200 1.39 19.27 2.92
CA CYS A 200 0.52 18.10 2.93
C CYS A 200 -0.65 18.27 3.91
N VAL A 201 -1.80 17.66 3.60
CA VAL A 201 -3.00 17.78 4.43
C VAL A 201 -3.52 16.42 4.85
N VAL A 202 -3.83 16.29 6.15
CA VAL A 202 -4.60 15.18 6.70
C VAL A 202 -5.99 15.72 7.10
N SER A 203 -7.08 15.19 6.52
CA SER A 203 -8.43 15.71 6.84
C SER A 203 -9.50 14.66 6.99
N ASP A 204 -10.47 14.93 7.87
CA ASP A 204 -11.75 14.20 7.90
C ASP A 204 -11.59 12.69 8.12
N CYS A 205 -10.52 12.28 8.80
CA CYS A 205 -10.22 10.88 9.07
C CYS A 205 -10.81 10.44 10.41
N THR A 206 -11.32 9.21 10.44
CA THR A 206 -11.77 8.56 11.67
C THR A 206 -10.80 7.45 12.06
N LEU A 207 -10.25 7.51 13.26
CA LEU A 207 -9.29 6.54 13.80
C LEU A 207 -9.81 5.92 15.09
N THR A 208 -10.28 4.67 15.06
CA THR A 208 -10.88 3.99 16.23
C THR A 208 -9.95 2.91 16.78
N GLY A 209 -9.91 2.74 18.10
CA GLY A 209 -9.15 1.65 18.72
C GLY A 209 -7.63 1.78 18.59
N VAL A 210 -7.14 2.99 18.32
CA VAL A 210 -5.71 3.32 18.35
C VAL A 210 -5.17 3.08 19.78
N PRO A 211 -3.99 2.44 19.94
CA PRO A 211 -3.42 2.19 21.25
C PRO A 211 -3.21 3.46 22.09
N GLU A 212 -3.33 3.33 23.41
CA GLU A 212 -2.88 4.37 24.35
C GLU A 212 -1.42 4.77 24.10
N GLY A 213 -1.11 6.06 24.22
CA GLY A 213 0.23 6.59 23.92
C GLY A 213 0.56 6.78 22.43
N VAL A 214 -0.24 6.23 21.52
CA VAL A 214 -0.11 6.49 20.07
C VAL A 214 -0.93 7.72 19.71
N GLU A 215 -0.33 8.66 19.00
CA GLU A 215 -1.04 9.82 18.46
C GLU A 215 -1.72 9.46 17.14
N PRO A 216 -3.00 9.80 16.94
CA PRO A 216 -3.71 9.46 15.70
C PRO A 216 -3.07 10.05 14.44
N VAL A 217 -2.49 11.26 14.55
CA VAL A 217 -1.79 11.93 13.47
C VAL A 217 -0.50 12.55 14.01
N ARG A 218 0.63 12.25 13.38
CA ARG A 218 1.94 12.87 13.65
C ARG A 218 2.48 13.51 12.38
N MET A 219 3.04 14.71 12.48
CA MET A 219 3.55 15.42 11.31
C MET A 219 4.85 16.16 11.63
N SER A 220 5.86 16.02 10.78
CA SER A 220 7.03 16.92 10.71
C SER A 220 7.16 17.55 9.32
N GLY A 221 7.99 18.58 9.21
CA GLY A 221 8.17 19.37 7.99
C GLY A 221 7.44 20.72 8.03
N LYS A 222 7.02 21.25 6.88
CA LYS A 222 6.57 22.65 6.75
C LYS A 222 5.22 22.76 6.06
N GLY A 223 4.35 23.65 6.56
CA GLY A 223 3.07 23.94 5.90
C GLY A 223 2.06 22.79 5.91
N ASN A 224 2.29 21.75 6.72
CA ASN A 224 1.36 20.64 6.85
C ASN A 224 0.18 21.02 7.74
N LEU A 225 -1.00 20.47 7.44
CA LEU A 225 -2.23 20.73 8.19
C LEU A 225 -2.94 19.42 8.53
N ALA A 226 -3.43 19.31 9.77
CA ALA A 226 -4.39 18.28 10.17
C ALA A 226 -5.69 18.95 10.63
N SER A 227 -6.84 18.48 10.15
CA SER A 227 -8.17 19.01 10.50
C SER A 227 -9.24 17.92 10.45
N GLY A 228 -10.32 18.04 11.22
CA GLY A 228 -11.43 17.06 11.16
C GLY A 228 -11.03 15.62 11.57
N ILE A 229 -10.09 15.47 12.51
CA ILE A 229 -9.65 14.13 12.97
C ILE A 229 -10.52 13.65 14.12
N LEU A 230 -11.26 12.57 13.91
CA LEU A 230 -12.07 11.92 14.93
C LEU A 230 -11.36 10.67 15.45
N ALA A 231 -10.97 10.65 16.73
CA ALA A 231 -10.27 9.51 17.33
C ALA A 231 -10.88 9.08 18.68
N PRO A 232 -12.07 8.44 18.66
CA PRO A 232 -12.77 8.05 19.88
C PRO A 232 -12.17 6.77 20.47
N GLY A 233 -12.15 6.69 21.80
CA GLY A 233 -11.85 5.46 22.54
C GLY A 233 -10.46 4.89 22.25
N ARG A 234 -9.46 5.23 23.08
CA ARG A 234 -8.15 4.58 23.00
C ARG A 234 -8.25 3.17 23.56
N ARG A 235 -7.53 2.22 22.96
CA ARG A 235 -7.45 0.85 23.46
C ARG A 235 -6.22 0.72 24.34
N ALA A 236 -6.34 0.00 25.47
CA ALA A 236 -5.17 -0.40 26.24
C ALA A 236 -4.16 -1.11 25.30
N PRO A 237 -2.84 -0.97 25.53
CA PRO A 237 -1.84 -1.64 24.72
C PRO A 237 -2.15 -3.14 24.62
N GLU A 238 -2.11 -3.69 23.40
CA GLU A 238 -2.16 -5.14 23.22
C GLU A 238 -0.98 -5.72 23.99
N ARG A 239 -1.22 -6.38 25.13
CA ARG A 239 -0.25 -7.32 25.69
C ARG A 239 -0.14 -8.42 24.65
N ASP A 240 1.06 -8.64 24.10
CA ASP A 240 1.31 -9.73 23.16
C ASP A 240 0.80 -11.04 23.79
N ARG A 241 -0.41 -11.44 23.43
CA ARG A 241 -0.96 -12.76 23.74
C ARG A 241 -0.49 -13.74 22.67
N GLU A 242 0.82 -13.75 22.42
CA GLU A 242 1.50 -14.80 21.68
C GLU A 242 2.31 -15.62 22.67
N ARG A 243 1.60 -16.42 23.47
CA ARG A 243 2.10 -17.57 24.25
C ARG A 243 0.95 -18.12 25.06
N THR A 244 0.04 -18.87 24.43
CA THR A 244 -0.76 -19.93 25.08
C THR A 244 -1.71 -20.66 24.12
N GLU A 245 -1.26 -21.04 22.91
CA GLU A 245 -1.94 -22.12 22.15
C GLU A 245 -0.91 -23.07 21.51
N THR A 246 0.03 -23.54 22.34
CA THR A 246 0.68 -24.85 22.13
C THR A 246 0.63 -25.57 23.46
N GLY A 247 -0.54 -26.11 23.77
CA GLY A 247 -0.78 -26.80 25.02
C GLY A 247 -2.21 -27.25 25.12
N LEU A 248 -2.62 -28.23 24.29
CA LEU A 248 -3.49 -29.35 24.65
C LEU A 248 -3.85 -30.17 23.40
N ARG A 249 -3.20 -31.33 23.31
CA ARG A 249 -3.57 -32.59 22.61
C ARG A 249 -3.56 -32.62 21.09
#